data_AF-A0A9E7B967-F1
#
_entry.id   AF-A0A9E7B967-F1
#
_cell.length_a   1.000
_cell.length_b   1.000
_cell.length_c   1.000
_cell.angle_alpha   90.00
_cell.angle_beta   90.00
_cell.angle_gamma   90.00
#
_symmetry.space_group_name_H-M   'P 1'
#
loop_
_entity.id
_entity.type
_entity.pdbx_description
1 polymer ?
#
loop_
_entity_poly.entity_id
_entity_poly.type
_entity_poly.pdbx_seq_one_letter_code
_entity_poly.pdbx_strand_id
1 'polypeptide(L)'
;MARSLSAFGYKTVCCTPHCIKGSYDITPQKVREATLMLQADLDNADVQLELWPGMEYMLDEHFSDYVDDLLTLGGTKLVLCQAPPRAHVDYILEGLRLIVEKGFVPFIAHPERSQYFYETLTERETWNRERDESKDQKTRDVKSRDEECQQRSRRFFKKFWPFAPKSSRSVSQESLMSASRGPRPAFPEGCHFHANLGSFTGFYGSQVQARAYEILKNSAYTGIASDLHNSASVVPVLQRDKLALNPLLKKLSDFNGVVSGINSTDDFNTAEQIGLF
;
A
#
# COMPACT_ATOMS: atom_id res chain seq x y z
N MET A 1 21.80 10.15 -10.78
CA MET A 1 20.88 9.27 -10.02
C MET A 1 21.46 7.89 -9.83
N ALA A 2 21.80 7.14 -10.89
CA ALA A 2 22.37 5.78 -10.79
C ALA A 2 23.55 5.67 -9.81
N ARG A 3 24.56 6.54 -9.93
CA ARG A 3 25.70 6.57 -8.97
C ARG A 3 25.26 6.75 -7.52
N SER A 4 24.23 7.57 -7.27
CA SER A 4 23.70 7.81 -5.93
C SER A 4 22.91 6.61 -5.40
N LEU A 5 22.15 5.93 -6.25
CA LEU A 5 21.44 4.69 -5.91
C LEU A 5 22.45 3.58 -5.56
N SER A 6 23.45 3.36 -6.41
CA SER A 6 24.54 2.41 -6.15
C SER A 6 25.28 2.71 -4.84
N ALA A 7 25.66 3.99 -4.61
CA ALA A 7 26.29 4.40 -3.35
C ALA A 7 25.39 4.24 -2.12
N PHE A 8 24.07 4.36 -2.29
CA PHE A 8 23.10 4.13 -1.22
C PHE A 8 23.00 2.66 -0.84
N GLY A 9 23.25 1.75 -1.79
CA GLY A 9 23.29 0.30 -1.58
C GLY A 9 22.51 -0.50 -2.63
N TYR A 10 21.82 0.17 -3.55
CA TYR A 10 21.05 -0.49 -4.61
C TYR A 10 21.95 -1.31 -5.51
N LYS A 11 21.59 -2.58 -5.71
CA LYS A 11 22.24 -3.48 -6.67
C LYS A 11 21.48 -3.55 -7.98
N THR A 12 20.16 -3.64 -7.90
CA THR A 12 19.27 -3.68 -9.06
C THR A 12 18.17 -2.64 -8.91
N VAL A 13 17.78 -2.01 -10.03
CA VAL A 13 16.73 -0.99 -10.09
C VAL A 13 15.81 -1.28 -11.26
N CYS A 14 14.52 -1.43 -10.98
CA CYS A 14 13.50 -1.41 -12.02
C CYS A 14 13.25 0.04 -12.46
N CYS A 15 13.49 0.35 -13.74
CA CYS A 15 13.13 1.62 -14.34
C CYS A 15 11.63 1.64 -14.64
N THR A 16 10.86 2.44 -13.90
CA THR A 16 9.39 2.44 -13.96
C THR A 16 8.86 3.81 -14.39
N PRO A 17 9.07 4.25 -15.65
CA PRO A 17 8.44 5.47 -16.13
C PRO A 17 6.92 5.35 -16.04
N HIS A 18 6.25 6.49 -15.87
CA HIS A 18 4.79 6.55 -15.87
C HIS A 18 4.22 6.13 -17.22
N CYS A 19 3.10 5.41 -17.18
CA CYS A 19 2.18 5.22 -18.30
C CYS A 19 0.89 6.01 -17.99
N ILE A 20 0.76 7.18 -18.61
CA ILE A 20 -0.38 8.09 -18.42
C ILE A 20 -0.78 8.64 -19.78
N LYS A 21 -1.98 8.33 -20.24
CA LYS A 21 -2.47 8.76 -21.56
C LYS A 21 -2.39 10.29 -21.71
N GLY A 22 -1.82 10.75 -22.81
CA GLY A 22 -1.66 12.18 -23.12
C GLY A 22 -0.58 12.93 -22.33
N SER A 23 0.04 12.33 -21.30
CA SER A 23 1.16 12.93 -20.55
C SER A 23 2.46 12.16 -20.70
N TYR A 24 2.41 10.84 -20.54
CA TYR A 24 3.52 9.91 -20.68
C TYR A 24 3.07 8.73 -21.54
N ASP A 25 3.06 8.96 -22.86
CA ASP A 25 2.64 7.98 -23.86
C ASP A 25 3.85 7.20 -24.39
N ILE A 26 4.30 6.25 -23.58
CA ILE A 26 5.44 5.37 -23.86
C ILE A 26 4.97 3.92 -23.86
N THR A 27 5.51 3.13 -24.79
CA THR A 27 5.15 1.71 -24.94
C THR A 27 6.10 0.81 -24.15
N PRO A 28 5.68 -0.40 -23.75
CA PRO A 28 6.56 -1.40 -23.15
C PRO A 28 7.86 -1.62 -23.93
N GLN A 29 7.77 -1.70 -25.26
CA GLN A 29 8.94 -1.86 -26.13
C GLN A 29 9.94 -0.71 -25.95
N LYS A 30 9.48 0.54 -26.00
CA LYS A 30 10.35 1.72 -25.83
C LYS A 30 11.00 1.74 -24.46
N VAL A 31 10.30 1.30 -23.41
CA VAL A 31 10.89 1.21 -22.07
C VAL A 31 12.01 0.17 -22.05
N ARG A 32 11.79 -1.03 -22.60
CA ARG A 32 12.83 -2.07 -22.68
C ARG A 32 14.06 -1.57 -23.43
N GLU A 33 13.86 -0.93 -24.59
CA GLU A 33 14.94 -0.35 -25.39
C GLU A 33 15.70 0.74 -24.61
N ALA A 34 15.00 1.67 -23.96
CA ALA A 34 15.60 2.73 -23.16
C ALA A 34 16.37 2.19 -21.95
N THR A 35 15.84 1.18 -21.27
CA THR A 35 16.53 0.51 -20.16
C THR A 35 17.82 -0.16 -20.63
N LEU A 36 17.79 -0.86 -21.77
CA LEU A 36 18.99 -1.50 -22.34
C LEU A 36 20.06 -0.48 -22.74
N MET A 37 19.67 0.63 -23.38
CA MET A 37 20.61 1.70 -23.71
C MET A 37 21.23 2.31 -22.46
N LEU A 38 20.41 2.58 -21.43
CA LEU A 38 20.91 3.13 -20.17
C LEU A 38 21.83 2.16 -19.45
N GLN A 39 21.55 0.85 -19.47
CA GLN A 39 22.45 -0.16 -18.91
C GLN A 39 23.83 -0.10 -19.58
N ALA A 40 23.88 -0.04 -20.92
CA ALA A 40 25.14 0.08 -21.64
C ALA A 40 25.91 1.36 -21.26
N ASP A 41 25.21 2.48 -21.07
CA ASP A 41 25.82 3.72 -20.60
C ASP A 41 26.36 3.61 -19.16
N LEU A 42 25.67 2.88 -18.27
CA LEU A 42 26.14 2.61 -16.91
C LEU A 42 27.38 1.72 -16.90
N ASP A 43 27.39 0.66 -17.72
CA ASP A 43 28.50 -0.27 -17.86
C ASP A 43 29.75 0.46 -18.37
N ASN A 44 29.61 1.27 -19.43
CA ASN A 44 30.70 2.10 -19.97
C ASN A 44 31.24 3.13 -18.96
N ALA A 45 30.40 3.52 -17.99
CA ALA A 45 30.74 4.51 -16.99
C ALA A 45 31.18 3.89 -15.64
N ASP A 46 31.39 2.57 -15.61
CA ASP A 46 31.75 1.75 -14.46
C ASP A 46 30.80 1.97 -13.26
N VAL A 47 29.50 2.12 -13.53
CA VAL A 47 28.48 2.24 -12.48
C VAL A 47 27.93 0.85 -12.17
N GLN A 48 28.28 0.33 -10.99
CA GLN A 48 27.81 -0.97 -10.50
C GLN A 48 26.33 -0.88 -10.07
N LEU A 49 25.44 -0.99 -11.06
CA LEU A 49 23.99 -0.99 -10.89
C LEU A 49 23.34 -1.70 -12.07
N GLU A 50 22.55 -2.73 -11.79
CA GLU A 50 21.77 -3.45 -12.79
C GLU A 50 20.40 -2.80 -12.98
N LEU A 51 19.96 -2.66 -14.22
CA LEU A 51 18.71 -2.00 -14.60
C LEU A 51 17.75 -2.96 -15.26
N TRP A 52 16.55 -3.02 -14.70
CA TRP A 52 15.48 -3.88 -15.18
C TRP A 52 14.33 -3.04 -15.72
N PRO A 53 13.66 -3.45 -16.81
CA PRO A 53 12.53 -2.71 -17.34
C PRO A 53 11.30 -2.94 -16.46
N GLY A 54 10.50 -1.89 -16.28
CA GLY A 54 9.21 -1.93 -15.60
C GLY A 54 8.37 -0.75 -16.05
N MET A 55 7.14 -0.63 -15.57
CA MET A 55 6.30 0.52 -15.88
C MET A 55 5.34 0.79 -14.74
N GLU A 56 5.08 2.07 -14.48
CA GLU A 56 4.12 2.48 -13.47
C GLU A 56 2.81 2.93 -14.14
N TYR A 57 1.77 2.11 -14.01
CA TYR A 57 0.47 2.37 -14.62
C TYR A 57 -0.42 3.22 -13.73
N MET A 58 -1.06 4.23 -14.31
CA MET A 58 -2.14 4.95 -13.64
C MET A 58 -3.45 4.14 -13.69
N LEU A 59 -4.09 3.94 -12.55
CA LEU A 59 -5.41 3.31 -12.45
C LEU A 59 -6.53 4.34 -12.69
N ASP A 60 -6.62 4.80 -13.94
CA ASP A 60 -7.62 5.77 -14.42
C ASP A 60 -8.54 5.15 -15.48
N GLU A 61 -9.39 5.95 -16.10
CA GLU A 61 -10.34 5.52 -17.15
C GLU A 61 -9.66 4.95 -18.41
N HIS A 62 -8.34 5.09 -18.56
CA HIS A 62 -7.59 4.64 -19.72
C HIS A 62 -6.79 3.37 -19.44
N PHE A 63 -6.75 2.89 -18.19
CA PHE A 63 -5.96 1.70 -17.84
C PHE A 63 -6.29 0.48 -18.71
N SER A 64 -7.56 0.28 -19.06
CA SER A 64 -7.99 -0.85 -19.89
C SER A 64 -7.36 -0.87 -21.28
N ASP A 65 -6.88 0.27 -21.79
CA ASP A 65 -6.22 0.36 -23.09
C ASP A 65 -4.85 -0.37 -23.08
N TYR A 66 -4.26 -0.59 -21.90
CA TYR A 66 -2.92 -1.15 -21.74
C TYR A 66 -2.91 -2.61 -21.24
N VAL A 67 -4.06 -3.15 -20.88
CA VAL A 67 -4.19 -4.43 -20.16
C VAL A 67 -3.67 -5.65 -20.94
N ASP A 68 -3.62 -5.56 -22.27
CA ASP A 68 -3.15 -6.63 -23.15
C ASP A 68 -1.61 -6.66 -23.34
N ASP A 69 -0.91 -5.57 -22.98
CA ASP A 69 0.55 -5.45 -23.11
C ASP A 69 1.14 -4.77 -21.86
N LEU A 70 1.00 -5.44 -20.71
CA LEU A 70 1.53 -4.95 -19.43
C LEU A 70 3.03 -5.26 -19.30
N LEU A 71 3.82 -4.24 -18.97
CA LEU A 71 5.22 -4.35 -18.61
C LEU A 71 5.36 -4.50 -17.09
N THR A 72 5.64 -5.73 -16.66
CA THR A 72 5.88 -6.06 -15.25
C THR A 72 7.27 -5.61 -14.79
N LEU A 73 7.47 -5.60 -13.48
CA LEU A 73 8.78 -5.31 -12.89
C LEU A 73 9.76 -6.44 -13.19
N GLY A 74 10.67 -6.22 -14.14
CA GLY A 74 11.79 -7.11 -14.42
C GLY A 74 11.41 -8.56 -14.67
N GLY A 75 10.30 -8.80 -15.37
CA GLY A 75 9.84 -10.16 -15.70
C GLY A 75 9.09 -10.88 -14.57
N THR A 76 8.85 -10.24 -13.42
CA THR A 76 7.92 -10.77 -12.40
C THR A 76 6.48 -10.83 -12.89
N LYS A 77 5.58 -11.31 -12.03
CA LYS A 77 4.15 -11.05 -12.15
C LYS A 77 3.71 -9.70 -11.56
N LEU A 78 4.60 -8.89 -10.97
CA LEU A 78 4.23 -7.63 -10.34
C LEU A 78 4.00 -6.55 -11.40
N VAL A 79 2.79 -6.01 -11.44
CA VAL A 79 2.45 -4.82 -12.22
C VAL A 79 2.41 -3.64 -11.25
N LEU A 80 3.32 -2.68 -11.45
CA LEU A 80 3.37 -1.48 -10.62
C LEU A 80 2.27 -0.52 -11.06
N CYS A 81 1.43 -0.09 -10.11
CA CYS A 81 0.32 0.80 -10.40
C CYS A 81 0.08 1.82 -9.29
N GLN A 82 -0.46 2.98 -9.65
CA GLN A 82 -0.83 4.04 -8.71
C GLN A 82 -2.25 4.53 -8.97
N ALA A 83 -2.91 5.04 -7.92
CA ALA A 83 -4.19 5.71 -8.07
C ALA A 83 -3.99 7.23 -8.25
N PRO A 84 -4.73 7.87 -9.15
CA PRO A 84 -4.81 9.33 -9.19
C PRO A 84 -5.23 9.90 -7.82
N PRO A 85 -4.72 11.08 -7.39
CA PRO A 85 -5.06 11.65 -6.08
C PRO A 85 -6.56 11.85 -5.82
N ARG A 86 -7.36 11.99 -6.89
CA ARG A 86 -8.84 12.12 -6.86
C ARG A 86 -9.51 11.18 -7.86
N ALA A 87 -9.02 9.96 -7.98
CA ALA A 87 -9.62 8.99 -8.87
C ALA A 87 -11.04 8.61 -8.43
N HIS A 88 -11.91 8.31 -9.40
CA HIS A 88 -13.12 7.58 -9.09
C HIS A 88 -12.74 6.16 -8.64
N VAL A 89 -13.32 5.70 -7.52
CA VAL A 89 -12.96 4.40 -6.92
C VAL A 89 -13.19 3.24 -7.89
N ASP A 90 -14.20 3.36 -8.76
CA ASP A 90 -14.51 2.33 -9.75
C ASP A 90 -13.34 2.08 -10.73
N TYR A 91 -12.63 3.13 -11.17
CA TYR A 91 -11.46 2.95 -12.05
C TYR A 91 -10.30 2.26 -11.34
N ILE A 92 -10.09 2.58 -10.07
CA ILE A 92 -9.09 1.90 -9.24
C ILE A 92 -9.41 0.41 -9.17
N LEU A 93 -10.65 0.08 -8.77
CA LEU A 93 -11.07 -1.31 -8.56
C LEU A 93 -11.08 -2.12 -9.86
N GLU A 94 -11.53 -1.51 -10.96
CA GLU A 94 -11.53 -2.14 -12.27
C GLU A 94 -10.11 -2.43 -12.74
N GLY A 95 -9.20 -1.45 -12.67
CA GLY A 95 -7.81 -1.67 -13.06
C GLY A 95 -7.12 -2.75 -12.22
N LEU A 96 -7.38 -2.79 -10.91
CA LEU A 96 -6.87 -3.85 -10.05
C LEU A 96 -7.44 -5.23 -10.43
N ARG A 97 -8.73 -5.33 -10.77
CA ARG A 97 -9.34 -6.59 -11.26
C ARG A 97 -8.72 -7.03 -12.56
N LEU A 98 -8.59 -6.14 -13.52
CA LEU A 98 -8.02 -6.42 -14.83
C LEU A 98 -6.58 -6.98 -14.73
N ILE A 99 -5.75 -6.42 -13.84
CA ILE A 99 -4.40 -6.96 -13.57
C ILE A 99 -4.49 -8.41 -13.08
N VAL A 100 -5.37 -8.70 -12.12
CA VAL A 100 -5.55 -10.05 -11.56
C VAL A 100 -6.10 -11.02 -12.60
N GLU A 101 -7.08 -10.60 -13.41
CA GLU A 101 -7.69 -11.40 -14.47
C GLU A 101 -6.69 -11.78 -15.57
N LYS A 102 -5.67 -10.94 -15.82
CA LYS A 102 -4.54 -11.26 -16.69
C LYS A 102 -3.51 -12.21 -16.06
N GLY A 103 -3.71 -12.63 -14.82
CA GLY A 103 -2.79 -13.51 -14.09
C GLY A 103 -1.59 -12.80 -13.48
N PHE A 104 -1.64 -11.47 -13.37
CA PHE A 104 -0.62 -10.64 -12.74
C PHE A 104 -1.00 -10.27 -11.29
N VAL A 105 -0.05 -9.66 -10.59
CA VAL A 105 -0.16 -9.24 -9.20
C VAL A 105 -0.10 -7.72 -9.13
N PRO A 106 -1.16 -7.04 -8.67
CA PRO A 106 -1.12 -5.61 -8.47
C PRO A 106 -0.13 -5.22 -7.37
N PHE A 107 0.82 -4.37 -7.71
CA PHE A 107 1.77 -3.79 -6.77
C PHE A 107 1.56 -2.28 -6.70
N ILE A 108 0.82 -1.86 -5.68
CA ILE A 108 0.35 -0.49 -5.54
C ILE A 108 1.48 0.39 -5.00
N ALA A 109 1.83 1.40 -5.78
CA ALA A 109 2.79 2.40 -5.41
C ALA A 109 2.21 3.36 -4.39
N HIS A 110 3.01 3.61 -3.35
CA HIS A 110 2.87 4.72 -2.40
C HIS A 110 1.42 5.02 -1.98
N PRO A 111 0.69 4.03 -1.42
CA PRO A 111 -0.70 4.17 -1.02
C PRO A 111 -0.95 5.32 -0.04
N GLU A 112 0.08 5.77 0.70
CA GLU A 112 0.01 6.95 1.58
C GLU A 112 -0.35 8.25 0.85
N ARG A 113 -0.10 8.33 -0.47
CA ARG A 113 -0.43 9.49 -1.31
C ARG A 113 -1.87 9.44 -1.86
N SER A 114 -2.53 8.29 -1.80
CA SER A 114 -3.93 8.13 -2.23
C SER A 114 -4.87 8.13 -1.03
N GLN A 115 -5.92 8.94 -1.08
CA GLN A 115 -6.93 8.95 -0.02
C GLN A 115 -7.64 7.60 0.08
N TYR A 116 -8.02 7.00 -1.05
CA TYR A 116 -8.72 5.72 -1.09
C TYR A 116 -7.90 4.59 -0.44
N PHE A 117 -6.63 4.44 -0.82
CA PHE A 117 -5.79 3.38 -0.26
C PHE A 117 -5.47 3.61 1.21
N TYR A 118 -5.09 4.85 1.59
CA TYR A 118 -4.84 5.17 2.99
C TYR A 118 -6.04 4.84 3.87
N GLU A 119 -7.23 5.32 3.53
CA GLU A 119 -8.44 5.07 4.34
C GLU A 119 -8.80 3.58 4.39
N THR A 120 -8.67 2.85 3.27
CA THR A 120 -8.97 1.42 3.24
C THR A 120 -7.99 0.60 4.08
N LEU A 121 -6.69 0.96 4.07
CA LEU A 121 -5.65 0.25 4.83
C LEU A 121 -5.67 0.57 6.33
N THR A 122 -6.22 1.72 6.73
CA THR A 122 -6.35 2.08 8.14
C THR A 122 -7.68 1.66 8.75
N GLU A 123 -8.77 1.65 7.98
CA GLU A 123 -10.09 1.15 8.42
C GLU A 123 -10.12 -0.38 8.60
N ARG A 124 -9.36 -1.14 7.78
CA ARG A 124 -9.26 -2.61 7.93
C ARG A 124 -8.78 -3.04 9.32
N GLU A 125 -7.86 -2.29 9.91
CA GLU A 125 -7.38 -2.58 11.26
C GLU A 125 -8.36 -2.17 12.35
N THR A 126 -9.00 -1.00 12.25
CA THR A 126 -9.98 -0.57 13.27
C THR A 126 -11.11 -1.60 13.37
N TRP A 127 -11.57 -2.12 12.23
CA TRP A 127 -12.58 -3.19 12.20
C TRP A 127 -12.08 -4.53 12.77
N ASN A 128 -10.84 -4.94 12.48
CA ASN A 128 -10.27 -6.16 13.06
C ASN A 128 -10.10 -6.03 14.58
N ARG A 129 -9.61 -4.88 15.05
CA ARG A 129 -9.40 -4.57 16.46
C ARG A 129 -10.70 -4.46 17.24
N GLU A 130 -11.71 -3.76 16.72
CA GLU A 130 -13.05 -3.68 17.31
C GLU A 130 -13.73 -5.06 17.37
N ARG A 131 -13.53 -5.91 16.36
CA ARG A 131 -14.02 -7.30 16.40
C ARG A 131 -13.30 -8.14 17.45
N ASP A 132 -12.00 -7.97 17.63
CA ASP A 132 -11.25 -8.75 18.62
C ASP A 132 -11.50 -8.23 20.05
N GLU A 133 -11.61 -6.92 20.25
CA GLU A 133 -12.04 -6.31 21.53
C GLU A 133 -13.47 -6.68 21.91
N SER A 134 -14.40 -6.74 20.94
CA SER A 134 -15.78 -7.16 21.21
C SER A 134 -15.91 -8.66 21.48
N LYS A 135 -15.03 -9.51 20.93
CA LYS A 135 -14.90 -10.92 21.32
C LYS A 135 -14.32 -11.03 22.74
N ASP A 136 -13.29 -10.27 23.08
CA ASP A 136 -12.69 -10.28 24.42
C ASP A 136 -13.68 -9.78 25.48
N GLN A 137 -14.47 -8.75 25.16
CA GLN A 137 -15.52 -8.24 26.05
C GLN A 137 -16.64 -9.26 26.24
N LYS A 138 -17.11 -9.93 25.17
CA LYS A 138 -18.06 -11.05 25.29
C LYS A 138 -17.51 -12.20 26.12
N THR A 139 -16.22 -12.49 26.01
CA THR A 139 -15.58 -13.58 26.78
C THR A 139 -15.48 -13.22 28.28
N ARG A 140 -15.27 -11.93 28.60
CA ARG A 140 -15.32 -11.40 29.97
C ARG A 140 -16.74 -11.36 30.53
N ASP A 141 -17.74 -11.00 29.73
CA ASP A 141 -19.14 -10.94 30.13
C ASP A 141 -19.77 -12.34 30.31
N VAL A 142 -19.29 -13.35 29.58
CA VAL A 142 -19.68 -14.75 29.81
C VAL A 142 -19.10 -15.26 31.14
N LYS A 143 -17.83 -14.96 31.43
CA LYS A 143 -17.21 -15.32 32.73
C LYS A 143 -17.88 -14.61 33.91
N SER A 144 -18.23 -13.33 33.77
CA SER A 144 -18.94 -12.60 34.84
C SER A 144 -20.37 -13.10 35.03
N ARG A 145 -21.06 -13.54 33.97
CA ARG A 145 -22.39 -14.19 34.07
C ARG A 145 -22.33 -15.58 34.69
N ASP A 146 -21.28 -16.35 34.47
CA ASP A 146 -21.10 -17.65 35.13
C ASP A 146 -20.80 -17.49 36.63
N GLU A 147 -20.05 -16.45 37.01
CA GLU A 147 -19.82 -16.08 38.41
C GLU A 147 -21.08 -15.50 39.08
N GLU A 148 -21.87 -14.70 38.36
CA GLU A 148 -23.12 -14.13 38.85
C GLU A 148 -24.23 -15.21 38.94
N CYS A 149 -24.25 -16.20 38.04
CA CYS A 149 -25.17 -17.35 38.09
C CYS A 149 -24.90 -18.25 39.33
N GLN A 150 -23.66 -18.34 39.78
CA GLN A 150 -23.32 -19.04 41.04
C GLN A 150 -23.67 -18.24 42.30
N GLN A 151 -23.81 -16.92 42.22
CA GLN A 151 -24.24 -16.09 43.36
C GLN A 151 -25.77 -15.86 43.42
N ARG A 152 -26.49 -16.06 42.32
CA ARG A 152 -27.93 -15.74 42.23
C ARG A 152 -28.90 -16.79 42.78
N SER A 153 -28.42 -17.84 43.44
CA SER A 153 -29.26 -18.72 44.28
C SER A 153 -29.58 -18.12 45.66
N ARG A 154 -29.14 -16.90 45.97
CA ARG A 154 -29.45 -16.24 47.25
C ARG A 154 -29.89 -14.79 47.07
N ARG A 155 -31.21 -14.60 47.24
CA ARG A 155 -31.95 -13.42 47.74
C ARG A 155 -32.95 -12.79 46.78
N PHE A 156 -34.18 -12.83 47.29
CA PHE A 156 -35.41 -12.21 46.84
C PHE A 156 -35.52 -10.75 47.30
N PHE A 157 -36.37 -10.00 46.58
CA PHE A 157 -37.23 -8.86 46.97
C PHE A 157 -36.90 -7.39 46.62
N LYS A 158 -37.86 -6.80 45.84
CA LYS A 158 -38.53 -5.45 45.90
C LYS A 158 -37.62 -4.18 45.75
N LYS A 159 -38.00 -3.05 45.11
CA LYS A 159 -39.30 -2.38 44.85
C LYS A 159 -39.12 -1.17 43.87
N PHE A 160 -40.24 -0.74 43.25
CA PHE A 160 -40.67 0.48 42.50
C PHE A 160 -40.05 1.86 42.87
N TRP A 161 -40.03 2.97 42.07
CA TRP A 161 -41.06 3.75 41.29
C TRP A 161 -40.37 4.84 40.36
N PRO A 162 -41.05 5.56 39.42
CA PRO A 162 -40.50 6.35 38.29
C PRO A 162 -40.66 7.90 38.36
N PHE A 163 -40.14 8.60 37.34
CA PHE A 163 -40.57 9.86 36.65
C PHE A 163 -39.41 10.78 36.20
N ALA A 164 -39.54 11.35 35.00
CA ALA A 164 -38.60 12.23 34.27
C ALA A 164 -38.71 13.73 34.68
N PRO A 165 -37.88 14.66 34.14
CA PRO A 165 -38.29 15.33 32.90
C PRO A 165 -37.15 15.79 31.94
N LYS A 166 -37.60 16.36 30.81
CA LYS A 166 -36.93 16.68 29.54
C LYS A 166 -35.95 17.86 29.59
N SER A 167 -34.74 17.60 29.09
CA SER A 167 -33.70 18.49 28.56
C SER A 167 -33.83 18.95 27.10
N SER A 168 -34.33 20.14 26.77
CA SER A 168 -34.24 20.67 25.39
C SER A 168 -32.84 21.22 25.12
N ARG A 169 -32.05 20.54 24.27
CA ARG A 169 -30.80 21.05 23.71
C ARG A 169 -30.98 21.34 22.22
N SER A 170 -30.78 22.60 21.86
CA SER A 170 -30.63 23.08 20.49
C SER A 170 -29.45 22.35 19.83
N VAL A 171 -29.73 21.62 18.76
CA VAL A 171 -28.71 21.00 17.92
C VAL A 171 -28.09 22.10 17.07
N SER A 172 -26.83 22.44 17.34
CA SER A 172 -26.02 23.26 16.46
C SER A 172 -25.81 22.52 15.14
N GLN A 173 -25.87 23.29 14.06
CA GLN A 173 -25.90 22.86 12.67
C GLN A 173 -24.52 22.41 12.14
N GLU A 174 -23.74 21.70 12.95
CA GLU A 174 -22.40 21.17 12.61
C GLU A 174 -22.36 19.64 12.44
N SER A 175 -23.49 18.95 12.61
CA SER A 175 -23.57 17.47 12.53
C SER A 175 -24.03 16.92 11.17
N LEU A 176 -23.94 17.70 10.09
CA LEU A 176 -24.45 17.34 8.75
C LEU A 176 -23.35 17.08 7.70
N MET A 177 -22.16 16.69 8.17
CA MET A 177 -21.06 16.18 7.32
C MET A 177 -20.48 14.85 7.83
N SER A 178 -21.20 14.11 8.69
CA SER A 178 -20.92 12.67 8.83
C SER A 178 -21.65 11.92 7.72
N ALA A 179 -21.10 12.00 6.50
CA ALA A 179 -21.52 11.11 5.43
C ALA A 179 -21.43 9.67 5.95
N SER A 180 -22.53 8.93 5.80
CA SER A 180 -22.67 7.54 6.19
C SER A 180 -21.50 6.71 5.67
N ARG A 181 -20.58 6.30 6.56
CA ARG A 181 -19.49 5.40 6.18
C ARG A 181 -20.02 3.97 6.21
N GLY A 182 -20.70 3.57 5.14
CA GLY A 182 -20.73 2.15 4.78
C GLY A 182 -19.29 1.66 4.52
N PRO A 183 -19.02 0.35 4.61
CA PRO A 183 -17.68 -0.18 4.32
C PRO A 183 -17.27 0.22 2.90
N ARG A 184 -16.08 0.81 2.75
CA ARG A 184 -15.52 1.13 1.43
C ARG A 184 -15.36 -0.17 0.64
N PRO A 185 -15.58 -0.13 -0.69
CA PRO A 185 -15.39 -1.33 -1.48
C PRO A 185 -13.93 -1.77 -1.40
N ALA A 186 -13.73 -3.04 -1.07
CA ALA A 186 -12.42 -3.64 -0.91
C ALA A 186 -11.78 -3.93 -2.27
N PHE A 187 -10.48 -3.68 -2.39
CA PHE A 187 -9.67 -4.14 -3.51
C PHE A 187 -9.51 -5.68 -3.52
N PRO A 188 -9.23 -6.30 -4.69
CA PRO A 188 -9.05 -7.75 -4.82
C PRO A 188 -8.01 -8.34 -3.85
N GLU A 189 -8.17 -9.62 -3.50
CA GLU A 189 -7.13 -10.36 -2.77
C GLU A 189 -5.84 -10.45 -3.60
N GLY A 190 -4.69 -10.53 -2.93
CA GLY A 190 -3.38 -10.58 -3.59
C GLY A 190 -2.80 -9.22 -4.00
N CYS A 191 -3.45 -8.10 -3.69
CA CYS A 191 -2.85 -6.78 -3.85
C CYS A 191 -1.70 -6.58 -2.84
N HIS A 192 -0.54 -6.13 -3.33
CA HIS A 192 0.63 -5.76 -2.52
C HIS A 192 0.87 -4.27 -2.59
N PHE A 193 1.50 -3.71 -1.55
CA PHE A 193 1.73 -2.26 -1.45
C PHE A 193 3.21 -1.98 -1.24
N HIS A 194 3.77 -0.96 -1.88
CA HIS A 194 5.08 -0.46 -1.50
C HIS A 194 5.03 0.99 -1.04
N ALA A 195 5.75 1.27 0.03
CA ALA A 195 5.91 2.63 0.50
C ALA A 195 6.85 3.42 -0.42
N ASN A 196 6.77 4.74 -0.37
CA ASN A 196 7.83 5.60 -0.87
C ASN A 196 8.77 6.02 0.27
N LEU A 197 10.08 5.85 0.07
CA LEU A 197 11.10 6.24 1.04
C LEU A 197 11.05 7.74 1.41
N GLY A 198 10.86 8.61 0.42
CA GLY A 198 10.68 10.05 0.60
C GLY A 198 9.45 10.42 1.44
N SER A 199 8.44 9.56 1.50
CA SER A 199 7.31 9.76 2.43
C SER A 199 7.78 9.74 3.88
N PHE A 200 8.72 8.87 4.24
CA PHE A 200 9.26 8.80 5.61
C PHE A 200 10.27 9.89 5.94
N THR A 201 10.94 10.46 4.93
CA THR A 201 11.84 11.61 5.11
C THR A 201 11.11 12.95 5.20
N GLY A 202 9.81 12.98 4.87
CA GLY A 202 9.00 14.19 4.85
C GLY A 202 9.06 14.95 3.53
N PHE A 203 9.67 14.37 2.49
CA PHE A 203 9.83 15.00 1.18
C PHE A 203 8.49 15.40 0.54
N TYR A 204 7.44 14.59 0.73
CA TYR A 204 6.09 14.86 0.23
C TYR A 204 5.18 15.61 1.23
N GLY A 205 5.76 16.18 2.29
CA GLY A 205 5.04 16.94 3.31
C GLY A 205 4.58 16.11 4.52
N SER A 206 4.22 16.81 5.59
CA SER A 206 3.92 16.21 6.90
C SER A 206 2.69 15.31 6.90
N GLN A 207 1.69 15.61 6.07
CA GLN A 207 0.49 14.78 5.95
C GLN A 207 0.81 13.42 5.35
N VAL A 208 1.56 13.38 4.24
CA VAL A 208 1.98 12.12 3.60
C VAL A 208 2.89 11.32 4.52
N GLN A 209 3.79 12.00 5.23
CA GLN A 209 4.65 11.36 6.22
C GLN A 209 3.85 10.70 7.36
N ALA A 210 2.85 11.40 7.91
CA ALA A 210 2.00 10.83 8.95
C ALA A 210 1.24 9.58 8.47
N ARG A 211 0.68 9.64 7.25
CA ARG A 211 0.00 8.50 6.62
C ARG A 211 0.93 7.31 6.41
N ALA A 212 2.16 7.54 5.94
CA ALA A 212 3.13 6.48 5.74
C ALA A 212 3.46 5.75 7.05
N TYR A 213 3.65 6.47 8.16
CA TYR A 213 3.89 5.84 9.47
C TYR A 213 2.66 5.09 10.01
N GLU A 214 1.45 5.52 9.68
CA GLU A 214 0.23 4.81 10.07
C GLU A 214 0.06 3.50 9.30
N ILE A 215 0.23 3.52 7.97
CA ILE A 215 0.19 2.31 7.13
C ILE A 215 1.31 1.34 7.55
N LEU A 216 2.50 1.86 7.90
CA LEU A 216 3.61 1.06 8.41
C LEU A 216 3.27 0.35 9.72
N LYS A 217 2.62 1.04 10.67
CA LYS A 217 2.17 0.44 11.94
C LYS A 217 1.16 -0.68 11.70
N ASN A 218 0.33 -0.53 10.67
CA ASN A 218 -0.67 -1.51 10.29
C ASN A 218 -0.10 -2.70 9.49
N SER A 219 1.22 -2.78 9.32
CA SER A 219 1.91 -3.85 8.59
C SER A 219 1.37 -4.08 7.16
N ALA A 220 0.84 -3.03 6.52
CA ALA A 220 0.19 -3.13 5.22
C ALA A 220 1.15 -3.04 4.03
N TYR A 221 2.37 -2.54 4.24
CA TYR A 221 3.40 -2.51 3.20
C TYR A 221 4.08 -3.86 3.02
N THR A 222 4.33 -4.20 1.76
CA THR A 222 5.15 -5.33 1.31
C THR A 222 6.61 -4.92 1.09
N GLY A 223 6.85 -3.73 0.53
CA GLY A 223 8.20 -3.22 0.21
C GLY A 223 8.31 -1.69 0.30
N ILE A 224 9.46 -1.11 -0.06
CA ILE A 224 9.70 0.35 0.03
C ILE A 224 10.59 0.88 -1.10
N ALA A 225 10.06 1.59 -2.08
CA ALA A 225 10.84 2.12 -3.21
C ALA A 225 11.31 3.57 -3.03
N SER A 226 12.34 3.99 -3.79
CA SER A 226 12.86 5.35 -3.74
C SER A 226 11.99 6.37 -4.49
N ASP A 227 11.32 5.96 -5.58
CA ASP A 227 10.52 6.83 -6.45
C ASP A 227 11.25 8.12 -6.89
N LEU A 228 12.51 7.95 -7.32
CA LEU A 228 13.35 9.09 -7.69
C LEU A 228 13.07 9.54 -9.12
N HIS A 229 12.86 10.85 -9.27
CA HIS A 229 12.54 11.46 -10.56
C HIS A 229 13.68 12.30 -11.13
N ASN A 230 14.58 12.81 -10.28
CA ASN A 230 15.70 13.63 -10.70
C ASN A 230 16.84 13.62 -9.66
N SER A 231 17.97 14.23 -10.03
CA SER A 231 19.13 14.35 -9.14
C SER A 231 18.88 15.22 -7.91
N ALA A 232 17.99 16.22 -8.00
CA ALA A 232 17.70 17.12 -6.88
C ALA A 232 16.92 16.43 -5.74
N SER A 233 16.11 15.41 -6.04
CA SER A 233 15.39 14.63 -5.03
C SER A 233 16.26 13.59 -4.31
N VAL A 234 17.48 13.31 -4.81
CA VAL A 234 18.36 12.28 -4.23
C VAL A 234 18.65 12.54 -2.75
N VAL A 235 19.19 13.71 -2.42
CA VAL A 235 19.59 14.04 -1.04
C VAL A 235 18.41 14.02 -0.05
N PRO A 236 17.25 14.66 -0.35
CA PRO A 236 16.14 14.63 0.60
C PRO A 236 15.44 13.27 0.73
N VAL A 237 15.53 12.39 -0.29
CA VAL A 237 14.86 11.07 -0.29
C VAL A 237 15.77 9.97 0.26
N LEU A 238 17.02 9.89 -0.21
CA LEU A 238 17.96 8.81 0.15
C LEU A 238 18.66 9.09 1.49
N GLN A 239 17.90 9.10 2.58
CA GLN A 239 18.43 9.28 3.93
C GLN A 239 18.75 7.93 4.58
N ARG A 240 20.03 7.52 4.56
CA ARG A 240 20.47 6.19 5.01
C ARG A 240 20.10 5.92 6.47
N ASP A 241 20.18 6.93 7.32
CA ASP A 241 19.85 6.82 8.74
C ASP A 241 18.37 6.53 8.97
N LYS A 242 17.46 7.01 8.11
CA LYS A 242 16.02 6.71 8.22
C LYS A 242 15.75 5.23 8.03
N LEU A 243 16.44 4.58 7.08
CA LEU A 243 16.32 3.15 6.85
C LEU A 243 17.02 2.35 7.95
N ALA A 244 18.26 2.73 8.29
CA ALA A 244 19.09 1.98 9.23
C ALA A 244 18.54 1.99 10.67
N LEU A 245 17.94 3.09 11.11
CA LEU A 245 17.44 3.25 12.48
C LEU A 245 16.01 2.78 12.69
N ASN A 246 15.28 2.43 11.63
CA ASN A 246 13.90 1.95 11.72
C ASN A 246 13.83 0.47 11.29
N PRO A 247 13.70 -0.48 12.24
CA PRO A 247 13.67 -1.91 11.94
C PRO A 247 12.54 -2.33 11.00
N LEU A 248 11.39 -1.65 11.04
CA LEU A 248 10.27 -1.95 10.14
C LEU A 248 10.59 -1.53 8.71
N LEU A 249 11.19 -0.36 8.51
CA LEU A 249 11.62 0.07 7.18
C LEU A 249 12.74 -0.83 6.63
N LYS A 250 13.68 -1.23 7.48
CA LYS A 250 14.73 -2.18 7.11
C LYS A 250 14.15 -3.52 6.65
N LYS A 251 13.13 -4.03 7.35
CA LYS A 251 12.43 -5.25 6.93
C LYS A 251 11.77 -5.08 5.55
N LEU A 252 11.19 -3.92 5.26
CA LEU A 252 10.60 -3.64 3.95
C LEU A 252 11.66 -3.58 2.83
N SER A 253 12.89 -3.15 3.14
CA SER A 253 13.98 -3.17 2.16
C SER A 253 14.54 -4.56 1.85
N ASP A 254 14.11 -5.60 2.57
CA ASP A 254 14.51 -6.98 2.27
C ASP A 254 13.57 -7.64 1.23
N PHE A 255 12.51 -6.94 0.78
CA PHE A 255 11.58 -7.47 -0.21
C PHE A 255 12.24 -7.66 -1.58
N ASN A 256 12.25 -8.89 -2.06
CA ASN A 256 12.97 -9.32 -3.27
C ASN A 256 12.06 -9.59 -4.48
N GLY A 257 10.87 -8.99 -4.52
CA GLY A 257 9.91 -9.17 -5.62
C GLY A 257 9.18 -10.52 -5.63
N VAL A 258 9.52 -11.47 -4.75
CA VAL A 258 8.84 -12.76 -4.66
C VAL A 258 7.58 -12.66 -3.82
N VAL A 259 6.44 -12.99 -4.41
CA VAL A 259 5.14 -13.08 -3.74
C VAL A 259 4.75 -14.54 -3.61
N SER A 260 4.66 -15.05 -2.38
CA SER A 260 4.23 -16.43 -2.09
C SER A 260 2.71 -16.59 -2.19
N GLY A 261 2.23 -17.68 -2.83
CA GLY A 261 0.81 -18.09 -2.73
C GLY A 261 -0.01 -18.12 -4.02
N ILE A 262 0.61 -18.14 -5.20
CA ILE A 262 -0.12 -18.31 -6.48
C ILE A 262 0.06 -19.74 -6.95
N ASN A 263 -1.06 -20.43 -7.21
CA ASN A 263 -1.10 -21.82 -7.68
C ASN A 263 -0.03 -22.09 -8.74
N SER A 264 0.92 -22.93 -8.35
CA SER A 264 2.00 -23.45 -9.16
C SER A 264 1.46 -24.46 -10.16
N THR A 265 1.32 -24.04 -11.42
CA THR A 265 1.50 -24.92 -12.57
C THR A 265 2.11 -24.06 -13.66
N ASP A 266 3.44 -23.93 -13.63
CA ASP A 266 4.29 -24.21 -14.79
C ASP A 266 5.75 -23.92 -14.42
N ASP A 267 6.62 -24.85 -14.81
CA ASP A 267 8.05 -24.88 -14.57
C ASP A 267 8.73 -23.56 -14.98
N PHE A 268 9.26 -22.83 -14.00
CA PHE A 268 10.51 -22.09 -14.17
C PHE A 268 11.31 -22.14 -12.88
N ASN A 269 12.17 -23.16 -12.81
CA ASN A 269 13.30 -23.23 -11.90
C ASN A 269 14.41 -22.26 -12.37
N THR A 270 14.08 -20.98 -12.38
CA THR A 270 14.97 -19.81 -12.49
C THR A 270 14.25 -18.65 -11.83
N ALA A 271 13.99 -18.76 -10.52
CA ALA A 271 13.70 -17.59 -9.70
C ALA A 271 15.01 -16.82 -9.54
N GLU A 272 15.42 -16.09 -10.57
CA GLU A 272 16.43 -15.06 -10.39
C GLU A 272 15.89 -14.06 -9.38
N GLN A 273 16.62 -13.96 -8.28
CA GLN A 273 16.34 -13.13 -7.14
C GLN A 273 16.29 -11.68 -7.57
N ILE A 274 15.16 -11.02 -7.39
CA ILE A 274 14.97 -9.66 -7.84
C ILE A 274 15.25 -8.77 -6.66
N GLY A 275 16.52 -8.39 -6.50
CA GLY A 275 16.90 -7.36 -5.56
C GLY A 275 16.32 -6.01 -5.99
N LEU A 276 15.02 -5.78 -5.78
CA LEU A 276 14.59 -4.42 -5.50
C LEU A 276 15.28 -4.10 -4.17
N PHE A 277 16.17 -3.10 -4.15
CA PHE A 277 17.02 -2.63 -3.03
C PHE A 277 18.47 -3.10 -2.98
#